data_AF-A0A2A3MUS2-F1
#
_entry.id   AF-A0A2A3MUS2-F1
#
_cell.length_a   1.000
_cell.length_b   1.000
_cell.length_c   1.000
_cell.angle_alpha   90.00
_cell.angle_beta   90.00
_cell.angle_gamma   90.00
#
_symmetry.space_group_name_H-M   'P 1'
#
loop_
_entity.id
_entity.type
_entity.pdbx_description
1 polymer ?
#
loop_
_entity_poly.entity_id
_entity_poly.type
_entity_poly.pdbx_seq_one_letter_code
_entity_poly.pdbx_strand_id
1 'polypeptide(L)'
;MTDSLQSGPGTLDRIQQNFLAKAERRLLTWLCSRMPSWVTPDRLTFAGVIGAVMTFAGYVASNWGAAWLILAIIGYFVQWFGDSMDGSLARFRRIERPSYGYFIDHSCDGLVTLLILAGIGLSPFVTMDVAMVALAGYLLLSIHAYLSARVLGEFKLSYLSAGPTELRLMLIGLTIMMMMLGYGPGLFGRWSGFDIFVGAVGGLLIILFIGQTLITGRRLAHKDAGLL
;
A
#
# COMPACT_ATOMS: atom_id res chain seq x y z
N MET A 1 -25.18 -40.25 -6.64
CA MET A 1 -24.59 -39.12 -7.39
C MET A 1 -25.34 -37.86 -7.00
N THR A 2 -24.91 -37.23 -5.91
CA THR A 2 -25.37 -35.90 -5.49
C THR A 2 -24.11 -35.07 -5.36
N ASP A 3 -23.89 -34.23 -6.37
CA ASP A 3 -22.73 -33.36 -6.46
C ASP A 3 -22.77 -32.33 -5.34
N SER A 4 -21.62 -32.18 -4.71
CA SER A 4 -21.39 -31.25 -3.61
C SER A 4 -21.09 -29.87 -4.19
N LEU A 5 -21.90 -28.87 -3.82
CA LEU A 5 -21.63 -27.47 -4.11
C LEU A 5 -20.40 -27.01 -3.32
N GLN A 6 -19.23 -27.13 -3.92
CA GLN A 6 -18.05 -26.36 -3.54
C GLN A 6 -18.30 -24.90 -3.92
N SER A 7 -18.73 -24.12 -2.94
CA SER A 7 -18.69 -22.66 -2.98
C SER A 7 -17.23 -22.21 -2.87
N GLY A 8 -16.56 -22.09 -4.01
CA GLY A 8 -15.22 -21.51 -4.08
C GLY A 8 -15.25 -20.03 -3.67
N PRO A 9 -14.27 -19.54 -2.88
CA PRO A 9 -14.14 -18.12 -2.59
C PRO A 9 -13.62 -17.42 -3.85
N GLY A 10 -14.50 -16.77 -4.63
CA GLY A 10 -14.05 -16.13 -5.88
C GLY A 10 -14.98 -15.14 -6.58
N THR A 11 -16.23 -14.99 -6.13
CA THR A 11 -17.18 -14.05 -6.75
C THR A 11 -17.27 -12.72 -6.01
N LEU A 12 -17.26 -12.71 -4.67
CA LEU A 12 -17.40 -11.47 -3.89
C LEU A 12 -16.17 -10.55 -4.00
N ASP A 13 -14.95 -11.09 -3.85
CA ASP A 13 -13.69 -10.32 -4.02
C ASP A 13 -13.59 -9.69 -5.42
N ARG A 14 -13.97 -10.45 -6.46
CA ARG A 14 -13.89 -9.99 -7.86
C ARG A 14 -14.94 -8.91 -8.18
N ILE A 15 -16.09 -8.94 -7.51
CA ILE A 15 -17.16 -7.94 -7.64
C ILE A 15 -16.79 -6.66 -6.87
N GLN A 16 -16.21 -6.77 -5.67
CA GLN A 16 -15.80 -5.64 -4.84
C GLN A 16 -14.66 -4.84 -5.49
N GLN A 17 -13.64 -5.52 -6.02
CA GLN A 17 -12.57 -4.88 -6.80
C GLN A 17 -13.14 -4.09 -7.98
N ASN A 18 -14.14 -4.64 -8.67
CA ASN A 18 -14.76 -3.96 -9.81
C ASN A 18 -15.54 -2.70 -9.40
N PHE A 19 -16.13 -2.63 -8.21
CA PHE A 19 -16.90 -1.45 -7.82
C PHE A 19 -15.98 -0.30 -7.39
N LEU A 20 -15.06 -0.56 -6.45
CA LEU A 20 -14.11 0.45 -5.95
C LEU A 20 -13.19 0.93 -7.06
N ALA A 21 -12.56 0.03 -7.82
CA ALA A 21 -11.65 0.42 -8.90
C ALA A 21 -12.39 1.17 -10.02
N LYS A 22 -13.65 0.85 -10.31
CA LYS A 22 -14.45 1.57 -11.32
C LYS A 22 -14.87 2.95 -10.83
N ALA A 23 -15.23 3.09 -9.55
CA ALA A 23 -15.54 4.37 -8.93
C ALA A 23 -14.29 5.27 -8.91
N GLU A 24 -13.15 4.75 -8.46
CA GLU A 24 -11.86 5.43 -8.48
C GLU A 24 -11.50 5.87 -9.90
N ARG A 25 -11.54 4.96 -10.88
CA ARG A 25 -11.20 5.30 -12.26
C ARG A 25 -12.11 6.37 -12.87
N ARG A 26 -13.40 6.37 -12.53
CA ARG A 26 -14.35 7.43 -12.95
C ARG A 26 -13.99 8.78 -12.33
N LEU A 27 -13.70 8.79 -11.02
CA LEU A 27 -13.29 9.99 -10.30
C LEU A 27 -11.97 10.55 -10.85
N LEU A 28 -10.96 9.70 -11.06
CA LEU A 28 -9.66 10.10 -11.61
C LEU A 28 -9.80 10.64 -13.04
N THR A 29 -10.64 10.01 -13.87
CA THR A 29 -10.90 10.51 -15.24
C THR A 29 -11.56 11.89 -15.22
N TRP A 30 -12.54 12.07 -14.33
CA TRP A 30 -13.21 13.37 -14.14
C TRP A 30 -12.21 14.43 -13.66
N LEU A 31 -11.38 14.12 -12.67
CA LEU A 31 -10.33 15.01 -12.17
C LEU A 31 -9.32 15.36 -13.28
N CYS A 32 -8.85 14.36 -14.03
CA CYS A 32 -7.90 14.57 -15.15
C CYS A 32 -8.45 15.53 -16.20
N SER A 33 -9.76 15.46 -16.49
CA SER A 33 -10.42 16.36 -17.45
C SER A 33 -10.52 17.82 -16.98
N ARG A 34 -10.45 18.06 -15.67
CA ARG A 34 -10.57 19.39 -15.04
C ARG A 34 -9.22 19.96 -14.57
N MET A 35 -8.16 19.15 -14.61
CA MET A 35 -6.82 19.53 -14.17
C MET A 35 -6.22 20.64 -15.06
N PRO A 36 -5.76 21.76 -14.49
CA PRO A 36 -5.06 22.80 -15.23
C PRO A 36 -3.83 22.28 -15.97
N SER A 37 -3.49 22.87 -17.11
CA SER A 37 -2.36 22.44 -17.96
C SER A 37 -1.00 22.50 -17.24
N TRP A 38 -0.84 23.38 -16.25
CA TRP A 38 0.39 23.52 -15.46
C TRP A 38 0.64 22.38 -14.47
N VAL A 39 -0.37 21.57 -14.13
CA VAL A 39 -0.19 20.40 -13.26
C VAL A 39 0.48 19.30 -14.07
N THR A 40 1.64 18.83 -13.63
CA THR A 40 2.40 17.74 -14.27
C THR A 40 2.43 16.50 -13.37
N PRO A 41 2.62 15.29 -13.92
CA PRO A 41 2.81 14.07 -13.12
C PRO A 41 3.88 14.23 -12.04
N ASP A 42 5.04 14.80 -12.38
CA ASP A 42 6.14 15.02 -11.41
C ASP A 42 5.72 15.90 -10.21
N ARG A 43 4.86 16.90 -10.43
CA ARG A 43 4.32 17.74 -9.34
C ARG A 43 3.31 16.96 -8.48
N LEU A 44 2.58 16.04 -9.08
CA LEU A 44 1.64 15.17 -8.37
C LEU A 44 2.38 14.14 -7.53
N THR A 45 3.46 13.54 -8.05
CA THR A 45 4.33 12.67 -7.26
C THR A 45 4.94 13.43 -6.07
N PHE A 46 5.41 14.67 -6.28
CA PHE A 46 5.90 15.53 -5.19
C PHE A 46 4.80 15.85 -4.17
N ALA A 47 3.58 16.14 -4.61
CA ALA A 47 2.43 16.29 -3.72
C ALA A 47 2.15 15.00 -2.94
N GLY A 48 2.32 13.85 -3.57
CA GLY A 48 2.30 12.54 -2.93
C GLY A 48 3.26 12.50 -1.76
N VAL A 49 4.56 12.74 -1.98
CA VAL A 49 5.59 12.77 -0.92
C VAL A 49 5.27 13.78 0.19
N ILE A 50 4.73 14.96 -0.14
CA ILE A 50 4.25 15.92 0.88
C ILE A 50 3.17 15.27 1.75
N GLY A 51 2.23 14.54 1.14
CA GLY A 51 1.23 13.75 1.85
C GLY A 51 1.85 12.78 2.85
N ALA A 52 2.89 12.02 2.47
CA ALA A 52 3.60 11.12 3.38
C ALA A 52 4.27 11.88 4.54
N VAL A 53 4.88 13.03 4.26
CA VAL A 53 5.50 13.86 5.30
C VAL A 53 4.44 14.39 6.26
N MET A 54 3.27 14.81 5.77
CA MET A 54 2.14 15.18 6.62
C MET A 54 1.67 14.00 7.47
N THR A 55 1.60 12.80 6.89
CA THR A 55 1.24 11.57 7.60
C THR A 55 2.22 11.24 8.72
N PHE A 56 3.51 11.24 8.41
CA PHE A 56 4.58 11.06 9.39
C PHE A 56 4.49 12.10 10.51
N ALA A 57 4.40 13.38 10.16
CA ALA A 57 4.31 14.47 11.12
C ALA A 57 3.06 14.35 12.00
N GLY A 58 1.92 13.96 11.45
CA GLY A 58 0.69 13.74 12.20
C GLY A 58 0.81 12.60 13.22
N TYR A 59 1.44 11.49 12.84
CA TYR A 59 1.69 10.39 13.77
C TYR A 59 2.70 10.75 14.85
N VAL A 60 3.82 11.40 14.51
CA VAL A 60 4.80 11.84 15.50
C VAL A 60 4.18 12.87 16.44
N ALA A 61 3.42 13.83 15.91
CA ALA A 61 2.76 14.85 16.71
C ALA A 61 1.65 14.30 17.61
N SER A 62 1.14 13.09 17.33
CA SER A 62 0.15 12.44 18.18
C SER A 62 0.66 12.13 19.60
N ASN A 63 1.98 12.16 19.83
CA ASN A 63 2.59 12.16 21.16
C ASN A 63 2.15 13.37 22.03
N TRP A 64 1.79 14.49 21.41
CA TRP A 64 1.25 15.67 22.11
C TRP A 64 -0.29 15.68 22.17
N GLY A 65 -0.96 14.75 21.50
CA GLY A 65 -2.41 14.60 21.55
C GLY A 65 -2.99 13.90 20.32
N ALA A 66 -4.01 13.05 20.53
CA ALA A 66 -4.61 12.25 19.47
C ALA A 66 -5.24 13.07 18.32
N ALA A 67 -5.57 14.34 18.54
CA ALA A 67 -6.11 15.23 17.51
C ALA A 67 -5.14 15.43 16.32
N TRP A 68 -3.84 15.27 16.53
CA TRP A 68 -2.84 15.33 15.45
C TRP A 68 -2.98 14.20 14.43
N LEU A 69 -3.68 13.12 14.77
CA LEU A 69 -4.02 12.05 13.81
C LEU A 69 -4.92 12.56 12.67
N ILE A 70 -5.63 13.68 12.85
CA ILE A 70 -6.36 14.35 11.77
C ILE A 70 -5.39 14.80 10.67
N LEU A 71 -4.21 15.32 11.04
CA LEU A 71 -3.17 15.68 10.06
C LEU A 71 -2.70 14.43 9.31
N ALA A 72 -2.60 13.28 10.00
CA ALA A 72 -2.23 12.04 9.35
C ALA A 72 -3.28 11.55 8.35
N ILE A 73 -4.56 11.66 8.70
CA ILE A 73 -5.67 11.35 7.79
C ILE A 73 -5.67 12.27 6.56
N ILE A 74 -5.48 13.58 6.75
CA ILE A 74 -5.34 14.53 5.63
C ILE A 74 -4.13 14.16 4.77
N GLY A 75 -3.01 13.81 5.39
CA GLY A 75 -1.79 13.34 4.72
C GLY A 75 -2.06 12.13 3.82
N TYR A 76 -2.82 11.13 4.28
CA TYR A 76 -3.22 9.99 3.45
C TYR A 76 -4.05 10.40 2.23
N PHE A 77 -4.96 11.36 2.37
CA PHE A 77 -5.74 11.87 1.24
C PHE A 77 -4.86 12.59 0.21
N VAL A 78 -3.92 13.43 0.67
CA VAL A 78 -2.97 14.14 -0.21
C VAL A 78 -2.03 13.15 -0.90
N GLN A 79 -1.51 12.18 -0.14
CA GLN A 79 -0.68 11.09 -0.64
C GLN A 79 -1.40 10.33 -1.75
N TRP A 80 -2.64 9.89 -1.48
CA TRP A 80 -3.46 9.17 -2.44
C TRP A 80 -3.77 9.98 -3.68
N PHE A 81 -4.07 11.26 -3.49
CA PHE A 81 -4.33 12.13 -4.61
C PHE A 81 -3.11 12.24 -5.53
N GLY A 82 -1.90 12.44 -4.98
CA GLY A 82 -0.68 12.51 -5.77
C GLY A 82 -0.40 11.23 -6.56
N ASP A 83 -0.35 10.12 -5.83
CA ASP A 83 -0.06 8.76 -6.31
C ASP A 83 -1.09 8.24 -7.34
N SER A 84 -2.39 8.35 -7.06
CA SER A 84 -3.42 7.88 -8.00
C SER A 84 -3.55 8.79 -9.24
N MET A 85 -3.25 10.09 -9.11
CA MET A 85 -3.40 11.06 -10.20
C MET A 85 -2.19 11.11 -11.14
N ASP A 86 -0.96 10.88 -10.69
CA ASP A 86 0.22 11.11 -11.52
C ASP A 86 0.24 10.23 -12.79
N GLY A 87 0.06 8.91 -12.65
CA GLY A 87 -0.01 7.94 -13.73
C GLY A 87 -1.31 8.08 -14.52
N SER A 88 -2.41 8.44 -13.85
CA SER A 88 -3.69 8.68 -14.53
C SER A 88 -3.63 9.91 -15.44
N LEU A 89 -3.00 10.98 -14.99
CA LEU A 89 -2.81 12.21 -15.76
C LEU A 89 -1.82 12.01 -16.89
N ALA A 90 -0.73 11.26 -16.66
CA ALA A 90 0.24 10.92 -17.70
C ALA A 90 -0.42 10.17 -18.87
N ARG A 91 -1.26 9.17 -18.57
CA ARG A 91 -2.05 8.43 -19.56
C ARG A 91 -3.09 9.30 -20.24
N PHE A 92 -3.83 10.10 -19.48
CA PHE A 92 -4.87 10.98 -20.02
C PHE A 92 -4.30 12.00 -21.02
N ARG A 93 -3.13 12.57 -20.71
CA ARG A 93 -2.45 13.54 -21.57
C ARG A 93 -1.53 12.93 -22.62
N ARG A 94 -1.38 11.59 -22.63
CA ARG A 94 -0.45 10.85 -23.51
C ARG A 94 1.00 11.37 -23.43
N ILE A 95 1.45 11.72 -22.23
CA ILE A 95 2.82 12.19 -21.93
C ILE A 95 3.59 11.17 -21.09
N GLU A 96 3.22 9.90 -21.21
CA GLU A 96 3.79 8.80 -20.45
C GLU A 96 5.30 8.67 -20.71
N ARG A 97 6.06 8.48 -19.62
CA ARG A 97 7.49 8.17 -19.68
C ARG A 97 7.70 6.83 -18.99
N PRO A 98 7.53 5.69 -19.69
CA PRO A 98 7.40 4.39 -19.06
C PRO A 98 8.54 4.05 -18.10
N SER A 99 9.80 4.20 -18.52
CA SER A 99 10.95 3.89 -17.67
C SER A 99 11.17 4.89 -16.53
N TYR A 100 11.02 6.18 -16.81
CA TYR A 100 11.24 7.24 -15.83
C TYR A 100 10.13 7.26 -14.77
N GLY A 101 8.87 7.25 -15.21
CA GLY A 101 7.71 7.19 -14.35
C GLY A 101 7.75 5.95 -13.47
N TYR A 102 8.02 4.77 -14.06
CA TYR A 102 8.18 3.54 -13.29
C TYR A 102 9.26 3.67 -12.21
N PHE A 103 10.44 4.21 -12.52
CA PHE A 103 11.52 4.34 -11.53
C PHE A 103 11.16 5.29 -10.39
N ILE A 104 10.58 6.45 -10.72
CA ILE A 104 10.20 7.46 -9.73
C ILE A 104 9.06 6.96 -8.84
N ASP A 105 8.01 6.38 -9.43
CA ASP A 105 6.85 5.81 -8.75
C ASP A 105 7.28 4.81 -7.66
N HIS A 106 8.04 3.78 -8.05
CA HIS A 106 8.51 2.76 -7.12
C HIS A 106 9.51 3.28 -6.07
N SER A 107 10.34 4.26 -6.43
CA SER A 107 11.26 4.89 -5.46
C SER A 107 10.49 5.71 -4.43
N CYS A 108 9.47 6.44 -4.87
CA CYS A 108 8.58 7.21 -4.01
C CYS A 108 7.74 6.29 -3.13
N ASP A 109 7.21 5.17 -3.63
CA ASP A 109 6.46 4.18 -2.85
C ASP A 109 7.24 3.64 -1.65
N GLY A 110 8.52 3.30 -1.86
CA GLY A 110 9.41 2.86 -0.79
C GLY A 110 9.60 3.95 0.28
N LEU A 111 9.86 5.19 -0.15
CA LEU A 111 10.04 6.34 0.75
C LEU A 111 8.76 6.68 1.52
N VAL A 112 7.61 6.68 0.84
CA VAL A 112 6.29 6.92 1.40
C VAL A 112 5.97 5.87 2.46
N THR A 113 6.20 4.61 2.16
CA THR A 113 5.96 3.50 3.10
C THR A 113 6.86 3.60 4.32
N LEU A 114 8.14 3.95 4.13
CA LEU A 114 9.06 4.23 5.22
C LEU A 114 8.53 5.35 6.13
N LEU A 115 8.14 6.49 5.56
CA LEU A 115 7.60 7.62 6.32
C LEU A 115 6.33 7.25 7.09
N ILE A 116 5.40 6.52 6.46
CA ILE A 116 4.16 6.11 7.12
C ILE A 116 4.43 5.16 8.30
N LEU A 117 5.19 4.08 8.08
CA LEU A 117 5.42 3.08 9.12
C LEU A 117 6.38 3.57 10.21
N ALA A 118 7.40 4.36 9.86
CA ALA A 118 8.23 5.02 10.87
C ALA A 118 7.41 6.01 11.70
N GLY A 119 6.47 6.74 11.09
CA GLY A 119 5.54 7.62 11.80
C GLY A 119 4.70 6.84 12.80
N ILE A 120 4.11 5.73 12.36
CA ILE A 120 3.34 4.82 13.23
C ILE A 120 4.19 4.29 14.39
N GLY A 121 5.42 3.84 14.13
CA GLY A 121 6.33 3.33 15.16
C GLY A 121 6.87 4.38 16.15
N LEU A 122 6.87 5.67 15.75
CA LEU A 122 7.20 6.80 16.62
C LEU A 122 5.96 7.38 17.34
N SER A 123 4.78 6.88 17.04
CA SER A 123 3.54 7.26 17.72
C SER A 123 3.38 6.48 19.04
N PRO A 124 2.52 6.93 19.97
CA PRO A 124 2.28 6.19 21.21
C PRO A 124 1.44 4.92 21.02
N PHE A 125 0.97 4.63 19.79
CA PHE A 125 0.01 3.56 19.52
C PHE A 125 0.64 2.22 19.13
N VAL A 126 1.82 2.24 18.48
CA VAL A 126 2.50 1.05 17.98
C VAL A 126 3.98 1.15 18.30
N THR A 127 4.54 0.08 18.83
CA THR A 127 5.96 0.00 19.16
C THR A 127 6.82 -0.02 17.89
N MET A 128 7.97 0.66 17.96
CA MET A 128 8.90 0.76 16.83
C MET A 128 9.32 -0.61 16.28
N ASP A 129 9.58 -1.58 17.16
CA ASP A 129 9.98 -2.93 16.76
C ASP A 129 8.94 -3.58 15.83
N VAL A 130 7.66 -3.47 16.16
CA VAL A 130 6.55 -4.02 15.36
C VAL A 130 6.40 -3.27 14.05
N ALA A 131 6.48 -1.93 14.09
CA ALA A 131 6.43 -1.11 12.89
C ALA A 131 7.57 -1.44 11.90
N MET A 132 8.77 -1.71 12.41
CA MET A 132 9.92 -2.11 11.60
C MET A 132 9.76 -3.52 11.00
N VAL A 133 9.15 -4.46 11.72
CA VAL A 133 8.79 -5.77 11.14
C VAL A 133 7.79 -5.62 9.99
N ALA A 134 6.77 -4.77 10.15
CA ALA A 134 5.81 -4.48 9.09
C ALA A 134 6.47 -3.81 7.88
N LEU A 135 7.38 -2.86 8.12
CA LEU A 135 8.15 -2.19 7.08
C LEU A 135 9.05 -3.15 6.32
N ALA A 136 9.80 -3.98 7.03
CA ALA A 136 10.66 -4.99 6.42
C ALA A 136 9.85 -5.97 5.58
N GLY A 137 8.71 -6.46 6.10
CA GLY A 137 7.80 -7.34 5.37
C GLY A 137 7.28 -6.72 4.08
N TYR A 138 6.84 -5.46 4.12
CA TYR A 138 6.39 -4.74 2.93
C TYR A 138 7.52 -4.55 1.92
N LEU A 139 8.69 -4.07 2.35
CA LEU A 139 9.82 -3.84 1.44
C LEU A 139 10.33 -5.14 0.79
N LEU A 140 10.35 -6.25 1.53
CA LEU A 140 10.68 -7.57 0.97
C LEU A 140 9.69 -7.97 -0.13
N LEU A 141 8.39 -7.79 0.12
CA LEU A 141 7.35 -8.09 -0.87
C LEU A 141 7.46 -7.18 -2.10
N SER A 142 7.74 -5.89 -1.91
CA SER A 142 7.97 -4.94 -3.00
C SER A 142 9.18 -5.33 -3.85
N ILE A 143 10.31 -5.67 -3.22
CA ILE A 143 11.51 -6.16 -3.93
C ILE A 143 11.18 -7.40 -4.75
N HIS A 144 10.44 -8.36 -4.18
CA HIS A 144 10.01 -9.56 -4.89
C HIS A 144 9.13 -9.22 -6.10
N ALA A 145 8.19 -8.28 -5.95
CA ALA A 145 7.34 -7.82 -7.04
C ALA A 145 8.18 -7.18 -8.17
N TYR A 146 9.18 -6.36 -7.83
CA TYR A 146 10.04 -5.68 -8.81
C TYR A 146 10.95 -6.67 -9.56
N LEU A 147 11.54 -7.63 -8.83
CA LEU A 147 12.34 -8.71 -9.42
C LEU A 147 11.48 -9.58 -10.34
N SER A 148 10.30 -9.98 -9.88
CA SER A 148 9.36 -10.77 -10.68
C SER A 148 8.94 -10.03 -11.96
N ALA A 149 8.63 -8.74 -11.87
CA ALA A 149 8.30 -7.93 -13.03
C ALA A 149 9.44 -7.84 -14.05
N ARG A 150 10.69 -7.70 -13.58
CA ARG A 150 11.89 -7.65 -14.45
C ARG A 150 12.24 -9.00 -15.08
N VAL A 151 12.16 -10.09 -14.31
CA VAL A 151 12.62 -11.42 -14.73
C VAL A 151 11.56 -12.16 -15.55
N LEU A 152 10.29 -12.05 -15.17
CA LEU A 152 9.21 -12.78 -15.83
C LEU A 152 8.54 -12.00 -16.96
N GLY A 153 8.75 -10.68 -17.04
CA GLY A 153 8.07 -9.80 -18.00
C GLY A 153 6.55 -9.71 -17.80
N GLU A 154 6.01 -10.36 -16.76
CA GLU A 154 4.61 -10.36 -16.37
C GLU A 154 4.47 -9.64 -15.02
N PHE A 155 3.75 -8.51 -14.99
CA PHE A 155 3.26 -7.91 -13.74
C PHE A 155 2.13 -8.78 -13.17
N LYS A 156 2.47 -9.89 -12.51
CA LYS A 156 1.49 -10.64 -11.70
C LYS A 156 1.41 -10.08 -10.29
N LEU A 157 0.95 -8.84 -10.17
CA LEU A 157 0.52 -8.22 -8.91
C LEU A 157 -0.95 -8.60 -8.59
N SER A 158 -1.29 -9.89 -8.75
CA SER A 158 -2.66 -10.40 -8.57
C SER A 158 -2.69 -11.59 -7.63
N TYR A 159 -1.99 -11.50 -6.49
CA TYR A 159 -2.00 -12.56 -5.48
C TYR A 159 -2.50 -12.10 -4.12
N LEU A 160 -2.45 -10.80 -3.82
CA LEU A 160 -3.28 -10.17 -2.80
C LEU A 160 -4.31 -9.33 -3.55
N SER A 161 -5.60 -9.63 -3.40
CA SER A 161 -6.68 -8.79 -3.95
C SER A 161 -6.71 -7.37 -3.38
N ALA A 162 -5.80 -7.02 -2.45
CA ALA A 162 -5.72 -5.70 -1.86
C ALA A 162 -4.93 -4.73 -2.76
N GLY A 163 -5.64 -3.85 -3.46
CA GLY A 163 -5.01 -2.75 -4.21
C GLY A 163 -4.40 -1.67 -3.29
N PRO A 164 -3.57 -0.75 -3.83
CA PRO A 164 -2.99 0.36 -3.08
C PRO A 164 -4.04 1.21 -2.33
N THR A 165 -5.19 1.42 -2.95
CA THR A 165 -6.33 2.14 -2.37
C THR A 165 -6.92 1.42 -1.15
N GLU A 166 -7.02 0.08 -1.19
CA GLU A 166 -7.58 -0.71 -0.09
C GLU A 166 -6.65 -0.74 1.13
N LEU A 167 -5.35 -0.89 0.89
CA LEU A 167 -4.34 -0.78 1.95
C LEU A 167 -4.37 0.61 2.59
N ARG A 168 -4.57 1.66 1.80
CA ARG A 168 -4.66 3.03 2.31
C ARG A 168 -5.94 3.27 3.12
N LEU A 169 -7.08 2.74 2.69
CA LEU A 169 -8.32 2.77 3.47
C LEU A 169 -8.18 2.01 4.78
N MET A 170 -7.49 0.86 4.78
CA MET A 170 -7.16 0.12 5.99
C MET A 170 -6.32 0.97 6.96
N LEU A 171 -5.29 1.66 6.47
CA LEU A 171 -4.46 2.55 7.30
C LEU A 171 -5.23 3.76 7.84
N ILE A 172 -6.11 4.37 7.04
CA ILE A 172 -7.01 5.44 7.52
C ILE A 172 -7.94 4.90 8.60
N GLY A 173 -8.55 3.72 8.38
CA GLY A 173 -9.39 3.05 9.37
C GLY A 173 -8.64 2.76 10.66
N LEU A 174 -7.42 2.23 10.58
CA LEU A 174 -6.53 2.02 11.71
C LEU A 174 -6.26 3.32 12.48
N THR A 175 -6.01 4.41 11.76
CA THR A 175 -5.76 5.74 12.35
C THR A 175 -6.99 6.30 13.07
N ILE A 176 -8.18 6.11 12.51
CA ILE A 176 -9.44 6.49 13.16
C ILE A 176 -9.64 5.65 14.42
N MET A 177 -9.36 4.34 14.37
CA MET A 177 -9.44 3.48 15.54
C MET A 177 -8.46 3.89 16.65
N MET A 178 -7.23 4.27 16.29
CA MET A 178 -6.26 4.86 17.24
C MET A 178 -6.81 6.11 17.91
N MET A 179 -7.46 6.98 17.13
CA MET A 179 -8.06 8.22 17.64
C MET A 179 -9.25 7.95 18.59
N MET A 180 -10.06 6.91 18.32
CA MET A 180 -11.26 6.58 19.12
C MET A 180 -10.95 5.74 20.36
N LEU A 181 -10.05 4.76 20.25
CA LEU A 181 -9.75 3.81 21.33
C LEU A 181 -8.60 4.29 22.23
N GLY A 182 -7.80 5.25 21.76
CA GLY A 182 -6.61 5.72 22.46
C GLY A 182 -5.48 4.69 22.52
N TYR A 183 -4.40 5.04 23.21
CA TYR A 183 -3.19 4.22 23.35
C TYR A 183 -3.19 3.35 24.63
N GLY A 184 -4.35 3.14 25.24
CA GLY A 184 -4.47 2.39 26.49
C GLY A 184 -3.91 0.97 26.37
N PRO A 185 -3.33 0.40 27.45
CA PRO A 185 -2.82 -0.97 27.42
C PRO A 185 -3.96 -1.91 27.02
N GLY A 186 -3.75 -2.69 25.97
CA GLY A 186 -4.74 -3.63 25.47
C GLY A 186 -5.02 -4.76 26.48
N LEU A 187 -5.98 -5.63 26.13
CA LEU A 187 -6.32 -6.83 26.91
C LEU A 187 -5.13 -7.80 27.12
N PHE A 188 -4.04 -7.64 26.36
CA PHE A 188 -2.84 -8.50 26.35
C PHE A 188 -1.61 -7.89 27.05
N GLY A 189 -1.79 -6.92 27.95
CA GLY A 189 -0.67 -6.37 28.75
C GLY A 189 0.16 -5.33 27.99
N ARG A 190 1.49 -5.55 27.86
CA ARG A 190 2.45 -4.57 27.31
C ARG A 190 2.27 -4.28 25.81
N TRP A 191 1.53 -5.12 25.10
CA TRP A 191 1.26 -5.01 23.66
C TRP A 191 -0.16 -4.51 23.44
N SER A 192 -0.30 -3.44 22.67
CA SER A 192 -1.62 -2.91 22.30
C SER A 192 -2.27 -3.83 21.25
N GLY A 193 -3.60 -3.71 21.08
CA GLY A 193 -4.29 -4.37 19.97
C GLY A 193 -3.75 -3.94 18.60
N PHE A 194 -3.21 -2.72 18.51
CA PHE A 194 -2.59 -2.19 17.30
C PHE A 194 -1.25 -2.86 17.01
N ASP A 195 -0.43 -3.15 18.03
CA ASP A 195 0.83 -3.90 17.87
C ASP A 195 0.57 -5.29 17.31
N ILE A 196 -0.45 -5.99 17.85
CA ILE A 196 -0.82 -7.33 17.38
C ILE A 196 -1.28 -7.26 15.92
N PHE A 197 -2.11 -6.29 15.57
CA PHE A 197 -2.61 -6.12 14.21
C PHE A 197 -1.49 -5.80 13.21
N VAL A 198 -0.68 -4.77 13.48
CA VAL A 198 0.43 -4.36 12.60
C VAL A 198 1.47 -5.46 12.50
N GLY A 199 1.80 -6.12 13.62
CA GLY A 199 2.73 -7.24 13.66
C GLY A 199 2.23 -8.45 12.87
N ALA A 200 0.93 -8.78 12.97
CA ALA A 200 0.33 -9.86 12.19
C ALA A 200 0.36 -9.56 10.68
N VAL A 201 0.05 -8.32 10.27
CA VAL A 201 0.18 -7.90 8.87
C VAL A 201 1.64 -8.01 8.41
N GLY A 202 2.59 -7.51 9.20
CA GLY A 202 4.03 -7.62 8.88
C GLY A 202 4.50 -9.07 8.73
N GLY A 203 4.13 -9.94 9.67
CA GLY A 203 4.43 -11.36 9.61
C GLY A 203 3.80 -12.05 8.40
N LEU A 204 2.56 -11.72 8.07
CA LEU A 204 1.88 -12.22 6.87
C LEU A 204 2.64 -11.81 5.59
N LEU A 205 3.06 -10.55 5.49
CA LEU A 205 3.84 -10.07 4.33
C LEU A 205 5.16 -10.83 4.17
N ILE A 206 5.85 -11.13 5.27
CA ILE A 206 7.09 -11.93 5.25
C ILE A 206 6.81 -13.37 4.80
N ILE A 207 5.76 -14.00 5.33
CA ILE A 207 5.36 -15.38 4.94
C ILE A 207 5.01 -15.42 3.44
N LEU A 208 4.28 -14.41 2.95
CA LEU A 208 3.95 -14.28 1.54
C LEU A 208 5.21 -14.12 0.69
N PHE A 209 6.15 -13.26 1.09
CA PHE A 209 7.43 -13.11 0.41
C PHE A 209 8.19 -14.44 0.30
N ILE A 210 8.28 -15.21 1.39
CA ILE A 210 8.97 -16.51 1.40
C ILE A 210 8.26 -17.47 0.44
N GLY A 211 6.94 -17.62 0.56
CA GLY A 211 6.15 -18.51 -0.29
C GLY A 211 6.27 -18.16 -1.77
N GLN A 212 6.14 -16.88 -2.11
CA GLN A 212 6.22 -16.40 -3.50
C GLN A 212 7.63 -16.56 -4.08
N THR A 213 8.67 -16.31 -3.29
CA THR A 213 10.07 -16.54 -3.72
C THR A 213 10.32 -18.01 -4.03
N LEU A 214 9.83 -18.93 -3.20
CA LEU A 214 9.96 -20.37 -3.43
C LEU A 214 9.20 -20.83 -4.68
N ILE A 215 7.94 -20.38 -4.87
CA ILE A 215 7.11 -20.75 -6.01
C ILE A 215 7.73 -20.21 -7.32
N THR A 216 8.09 -18.93 -7.33
CA THR A 216 8.69 -18.28 -8.51
C THR A 216 10.05 -18.88 -8.85
N GLY A 217 10.88 -19.15 -7.84
CA GLY A 217 12.17 -19.84 -8.02
C GLY A 217 12.02 -21.23 -8.64
N ARG A 218 11.06 -22.04 -8.17
CA ARG A 218 10.75 -23.35 -8.78
C ARG A 218 10.27 -23.22 -10.21
N ARG A 219 9.39 -22.25 -10.50
CA ARG A 219 8.88 -22.00 -11.87
C ARG A 219 10.00 -21.64 -12.84
N LEU A 220 10.95 -20.81 -12.40
CA LEU A 220 12.12 -20.43 -13.20
C LEU A 220 13.06 -21.62 -13.41
N ALA A 221 13.38 -22.37 -12.35
CA ALA A 221 14.22 -23.56 -12.46
C ALA A 221 13.67 -24.60 -13.46
N HIS A 222 12.35 -24.82 -13.48
CA HIS A 222 11.71 -25.68 -14.46
C HIS A 222 11.78 -25.13 -15.89
N LYS A 223 11.66 -23.80 -16.06
CA LYS A 223 11.75 -23.15 -17.37
C LYS A 223 13.16 -23.27 -17.96
N ASP A 224 14.17 -23.08 -17.13
CA ASP A 224 15.58 -23.15 -17.56
C ASP A 224 16.04 -24.59 -17.79
N ALA A 225 15.54 -25.55 -17.00
CA ALA A 225 15.81 -26.98 -17.20
C ALA A 225 15.17 -27.55 -18.47
N GLY A 226 14.11 -26.94 -19.01
CA GLY A 226 13.49 -27.32 -20.28
C GLY A 226 14.11 -26.67 -21.51
N LEU A 227 15.11 -25.80 -21.34
CA LEU A 227 15.87 -25.14 -22.41
C LEU A 227 17.26 -25.77 -22.63
N LEU A 228 17.63 -26.77 -21.82
CA LEU A 228 18.81 -27.62 -21.98
C LEU A 228 18.41 -28.96 -22.63
#